data_AF-A0A352F104-F1
#
_entry.id   AF-A0A352F104-F1
#
_cell.length_a   1.000
_cell.length_b   1.000
_cell.length_c   1.000
_cell.angle_alpha   90.00
_cell.angle_beta   90.00
_cell.angle_gamma   90.00
#
_symmetry.space_group_name_H-M   'P 1'
#
loop_
_entity.id
_entity.type
_entity.pdbx_description
1 polymer ?
#
loop_
_entity_poly.entity_id
_entity_poly.type
_entity_poly.pdbx_seq_one_letter_code
_entity_poly.pdbx_strand_id
1 'polypeptide(L)' 'MDHFGAASYETQKVEGHWRSSGILYRDNLVKLVVDVPDLAEYREWMKEFKARWKERLQQMDLWMISSEIEIE' A
#
# COMPACT_ATOMS: atom_id res chain seq x y z
N MET A 1 6.90 -13.48 12.38
CA MET A 1 7.30 -12.24 13.05
C MET A 1 6.21 -11.23 12.74
N ASP A 2 5.51 -10.78 13.78
CA ASP A 2 4.49 -9.74 13.67
C ASP A 2 5.21 -8.39 13.58
N HIS A 3 5.32 -7.85 12.36
CA HIS A 3 6.01 -6.58 12.08
C HIS A 3 5.09 -5.37 12.17
N PHE A 4 3.82 -5.54 12.54
CA PHE A 4 2.82 -4.49 12.50
C PHE A 4 2.10 -4.36 13.82
N GLY A 5 1.86 -3.11 14.24
CA GLY A 5 1.04 -2.82 15.42
C GLY A 5 -0.43 -3.10 15.17
N ALA A 6 -0.92 -2.77 13.97
CA ALA A 6 -2.26 -3.13 13.49
C ALA A 6 -2.31 -3.18 11.96
N ALA A 7 -3.23 -3.98 11.41
CA ALA A 7 -3.54 -3.99 9.98
C ALA A 7 -5.06 -4.07 9.78
N SER A 8 -5.59 -3.18 8.95
CA SER A 8 -6.98 -3.15 8.53
C SER A 8 -7.10 -3.37 7.02
N TYR A 9 -8.13 -4.11 6.62
CA TYR A 9 -8.43 -4.43 5.22
C TYR A 9 -9.81 -3.89 4.86
N GLU A 10 -9.88 -3.01 3.86
CA GLU A 10 -11.15 -2.50 3.37
C GLU A 10 -11.68 -3.40 2.25
N THR A 11 -12.85 -4.01 2.44
CA THR A 11 -13.53 -4.86 1.44
C THR A 11 -14.39 -4.08 0.46
N GLN A 12 -14.52 -2.77 0.64
CA GLN A 12 -15.30 -1.92 -0.26
C GLN A 12 -14.66 -1.92 -1.64
N LYS A 13 -15.48 -2.01 -2.70
CA LYS A 13 -14.98 -1.84 -4.07
C LYS A 13 -14.48 -0.42 -4.25
N VAL A 14 -13.19 -0.26 -4.46
CA VAL A 14 -12.56 1.01 -4.86
C VAL A 14 -12.26 0.90 -6.35
N GLU A 15 -12.93 1.69 -7.18
CA GLU A 15 -12.63 1.72 -8.62
C GLU A 15 -11.43 2.64 -8.86
N GLY A 16 -10.33 2.07 -9.36
CA GLY A 16 -9.16 2.84 -9.74
C GLY A 16 -9.21 3.23 -11.21
N HIS A 17 -8.71 4.43 -11.49
CA HIS A 17 -8.58 4.98 -12.83
C HIS A 17 -7.16 5.49 -13.00
N TRP A 18 -6.36 4.77 -13.80
CA TRP A 18 -4.94 5.05 -13.94
C TRP A 18 -4.59 5.38 -15.38
N ARG A 19 -3.72 6.36 -15.59
CA ARG A 19 -3.17 6.65 -16.92
C ARG A 19 -1.70 6.26 -16.95
N SER A 20 -1.33 5.41 -17.91
CA SER A 20 0.06 5.09 -18.19
C SER A 20 0.27 5.04 -19.71
N SER A 21 1.27 5.77 -20.19
CA SER A 21 1.57 5.89 -21.64
C SER A 21 0.36 6.27 -22.50
N GLY A 22 -0.53 7.12 -21.97
CA GLY A 22 -1.76 7.55 -22.66
C GLY A 22 -2.93 6.56 -22.63
N ILE A 23 -2.75 5.37 -22.07
CA ILE A 23 -3.81 4.36 -21.91
C ILE A 23 -4.48 4.55 -20.56
N LEU A 24 -5.82 4.56 -20.53
CA LEU A 24 -6.61 4.53 -19.31
C LEU A 24 -6.86 3.08 -18.90
N TYR A 25 -6.46 2.74 -17.67
CA TYR A 25 -6.72 1.46 -17.02
C TYR A 25 -7.82 1.65 -15.98
N ARG A 26 -8.71 0.66 -15.90
CA ARG A 26 -9.75 0.55 -14.87
C ARG A 26 -9.56 -0.73 -14.10
N ASP A 27 -9.59 -0.65 -12.78
CA ASP A 27 -9.40 -1.79 -11.90
C ASP A 27 -10.29 -1.72 -10.65
N ASN A 28 -10.50 -2.88 -10.03
CA ASN A 28 -11.07 -2.96 -8.69
C ASN A 28 -9.91 -3.11 -7.71
N LEU A 29 -9.69 -2.08 -6.91
CA LEU A 29 -8.61 -1.98 -5.95
C LEU A 29 -9.05 -2.48 -4.59
N VAL A 30 -8.04 -2.88 -3.83
CA VAL A 30 -8.12 -3.19 -2.41
C VAL A 30 -7.26 -2.17 -1.67
N LYS A 31 -7.75 -1.68 -0.53
CA LYS A 31 -6.98 -0.80 0.36
C LYS A 31 -6.59 -1.55 1.63
N LEU A 32 -5.27 -1.61 1.86
CA LEU A 32 -4.65 -2.10 3.09
C LEU A 32 -4.17 -0.88 3.88
N VAL A 33 -4.56 -0.79 5.14
CA VAL A 33 -4.06 0.22 6.09
C VAL A 33 -3.25 -0.52 7.14
N VAL A 34 -2.04 -0.04 7.40
CA VAL A 34 -1.13 -0.64 8.36
C VAL A 34 -0.60 0.46 9.27
N ASP A 35 -0.79 0.27 10.57
CA ASP A 35 -0.33 1.19 11.60
C ASP A 35 0.94 0.63 12.26
N VAL A 36 1.99 1.43 12.24
CA VAL A 36 3.31 1.11 12.80
C VAL A 36 3.89 2.33 13.51
N PRO A 37 4.74 2.13 14.53
CA PRO A 37 5.56 3.22 15.06
C PRO A 37 6.40 3.89 13.96
N ASP A 38 6.65 5.20 14.07
CA ASP A 38 7.55 5.88 13.13
C ASP A 38 9.02 5.57 13.43
N LEU A 39 9.45 4.36 13.06
CA LEU A 39 10.84 3.92 13.14
C LEU A 39 11.37 3.58 11.75
N ALA A 40 12.67 3.82 11.55
CA ALA A 40 13.35 3.57 10.28
C ALA A 40 13.20 2.12 9.80
N GLU A 41 13.18 1.15 10.72
CA GLU A 41 13.02 -0.27 10.39
C GLU A 41 11.69 -0.57 9.67
N TYR A 42 10.58 0.07 10.08
CA TYR A 42 9.29 -0.14 9.45
C TYR A 42 9.20 0.54 8.09
N ARG A 43 9.89 1.67 7.90
CA ARG A 43 9.99 2.31 6.58
C ARG A 43 10.75 1.44 5.59
N GLU A 44 11.86 0.83 6.00
CA GLU A 44 12.60 -0.12 5.14
C GLU A 44 11.77 -1.37 4.85
N TRP A 45 11.13 -1.94 5.88
CA TRP A 45 10.25 -3.09 5.71
C TRP A 45 9.11 -2.80 4.71
N MET A 46 8.49 -1.62 4.76
CA MET A 46 7.41 -1.25 3.84
C MET A 46 7.88 -1.10 2.39
N LYS A 47 9.11 -0.64 2.16
CA LYS A 47 9.73 -0.63 0.81
C LYS A 47 9.94 -2.05 0.29
N GLU A 48 10.45 -2.95 1.11
CA GLU A 48 10.62 -4.36 0.76
C GLU A 48 9.27 -5.05 0.49
N PHE A 49 8.27 -4.74 1.32
CA PHE A 49 6.89 -5.21 1.13
C PHE A 49 6.35 -4.79 -0.23
N LYS A 50 6.50 -3.50 -0.60
CA LYS A 50 6.09 -2.98 -1.91
C LYS A 50 6.71 -3.79 -3.04
N ALA A 51 8.03 -3.97 -3.02
CA ALA A 51 8.76 -4.68 -4.07
C ALA A 51 8.26 -6.13 -4.19
N ARG A 52 8.21 -6.86 -3.07
CA ARG A 52 7.78 -8.27 -3.03
C ARG A 52 6.35 -8.46 -3.52
N TRP A 53 5.42 -7.58 -3.14
CA TRP A 53 4.01 -7.73 -3.52
C TRP A 53 3.70 -7.24 -4.92
N LYS A 54 4.43 -6.24 -5.43
CA LYS A 54 4.33 -5.83 -6.83
C LYS A 54 4.58 -7.01 -7.76
N GLU A 55 5.64 -7.78 -7.49
CA GLU A 55 5.96 -8.99 -8.25
C GLU A 55 4.91 -10.09 -8.07
N ARG A 56 4.53 -10.39 -6.82
CA ARG A 56 3.58 -11.46 -6.52
C ARG A 56 2.19 -11.24 -7.11
N LEU A 57 1.72 -9.99 -7.13
CA LEU A 57 0.42 -9.62 -7.68
C LEU A 57 0.47 -9.30 -9.17
N GLN A 58 1.65 -9.39 -9.79
CA GLN A 58 1.88 -9.07 -11.20
C GLN A 58 1.37 -7.67 -11.57
N GLN A 59 1.55 -6.71 -10.66
CA GLN A 59 1.09 -5.33 -10.85
C GLN A 59 2.18 -4.48 -11.51
N MET A 60 1.76 -3.52 -12.34
CA MET A 60 2.68 -2.53 -12.89
C MET A 60 3.30 -1.66 -11.79
N ASP A 61 2.52 -1.34 -10.76
CA ASP A 61 2.98 -0.69 -9.54
C ASP A 61 2.01 -0.96 -8.37
N LEU A 62 2.46 -0.68 -7.15
CA LEU A 62 1.61 -0.59 -5.96
C LEU A 62 1.71 0.83 -5.41
N TRP A 63 0.60 1.56 -5.41
CA TRP A 63 0.59 2.89 -4.82
C TRP A 63 0.62 2.78 -3.29
N MET A 64 1.57 3.47 -2.66
CA MET A 64 1.71 3.49 -1.21
C MET A 64 1.94 4.91 -0.75
N ILE A 65 1.26 5.27 0.34
CA ILE A 65 1.45 6.53 1.05
C ILE A 65 1.82 6.21 2.49
N SER A 66 2.67 7.04 3.08
CA SER A 66 2.98 7.02 4.51
C SER A 66 2.69 8.40 5.07
N SER A 67 1.97 8.45 6.18
CA SER A 67 1.63 9.67 6.89
C SER A 67 1.89 9.44 8.38
N GLU A 68 2.60 10.38 9.01
CA GLU A 68 2.73 10.39 10.46
C GLU A 68 1.38 10.81 11.07
N ILE A 69 0.95 10.09 12.10
CA ILE A 69 -0.28 10.41 12.83
C ILE A 69 0.13 11.23 14.05
N GLU A 70 0.00 12.54 13.94
CA GLU A 70 0.10 13.45 15.07
C GLU A 70 -1.28 13.61 15.72
N ILE A 71 -1.37 13.41 17.03
CA ILE A 71 -2.57 13.71 17.82
C ILE A 71 -2.28 15.01 18.56
N GLU A 72 -3.03 16.07 18.23
CA GLU A 72 -3.00 17.35 18.96
C GLU A 72 -3.51 17.21 20.41
#